data_AF-A0A6B3FJI7-F1
#
_entry.id   AF-A0A6B3FJI7-F1
#
_cell.length_a   1.000
_cell.length_b   1.000
_cell.length_c   1.000
_cell.angle_alpha   90.00
_cell.angle_beta   90.00
_cell.angle_gamma   90.00
#
_symmetry.space_group_name_H-M   'P 1'
#
loop_
_entity.id
_entity.type
_entity.pdbx_description
1 polymer ?
#
loop_
_entity_poly.entity_id
_entity_poly.type
_entity_poly.pdbx_seq_one_letter_code
_entity_poly.pdbx_strand_id
1 'polypeptide(L)'
;SGRAPLTWGQRAIWHAIRRTAPNDHYFNIGRVLPLADRGRPVTVPEALKALAHLMERHESLRTRLLLGPQDGEPAQSLTDAGTLTVTITR
;
A
#
# COMPACT_ATOMS: atom_id res chain seq x y z
N SER A 1 1.75 -5.34 -15.81
CA SER A 1 2.71 -5.76 -14.78
C SER A 1 4.09 -5.32 -15.23
N GLY A 2 5.10 -5.31 -14.36
CA GLY A 2 6.44 -4.91 -14.78
C GLY A 2 7.42 -4.62 -13.66
N ARG A 3 8.67 -4.34 -14.05
CA ARG A 3 9.74 -3.90 -13.14
C ARG A 3 10.29 -2.58 -13.62
N ALA A 4 10.61 -1.71 -12.68
CA ALA A 4 11.20 -0.40 -12.95
C ALA A 4 12.09 0.04 -11.78
N PRO A 5 13.05 0.95 -12.00
CA PRO A 5 13.69 1.66 -10.90
C PRO A 5 12.65 2.40 -10.06
N LEU A 6 12.97 2.73 -8.81
CA LEU A 6 12.13 3.64 -8.04
C LEU A 6 11.99 5.00 -8.74
N THR A 7 10.85 5.67 -8.52
CA THR A 7 10.72 7.10 -8.83
C THR A 7 11.56 7.93 -7.85
N TRP A 8 11.80 9.20 -8.18
CA TRP A 8 12.54 10.11 -7.28
C TRP A 8 11.90 10.21 -5.89
N GLY A 9 10.57 10.35 -5.82
CA GLY A 9 9.84 10.43 -4.55
C GLY A 9 9.90 9.13 -3.74
N GLN A 10 9.78 7.97 -4.39
CA GLN A 10 9.94 6.68 -3.72
C GLN A 10 11.34 6.50 -3.15
N ARG A 11 12.40 6.89 -3.89
CA ARG A 11 13.77 6.88 -3.34
C ARG A 11 13.90 7.79 -2.13
N ALA A 12 13.37 9.00 -2.18
CA ALA A 12 13.46 9.94 -1.05
C ALA A 12 12.80 9.37 0.21
N ILE A 13 11.60 8.80 0.10
CA ILE A 13 10.91 8.15 1.22
C ILE A 13 11.65 6.90 1.69
N TRP A 14 12.14 6.05 0.79
CA TRP A 14 12.93 4.87 1.15
C TRP A 14 14.17 5.21 1.98
N HIS A 15 14.93 6.24 1.55
CA HIS A 15 16.08 6.73 2.31
C HIS A 15 15.70 7.33 3.66
N ALA A 16 14.53 7.96 3.76
CA ALA A 16 14.04 8.47 5.03
C ALA A 16 13.70 7.32 5.99
N ILE A 17 12.95 6.30 5.54
CA ILE A 17 12.64 5.08 6.30
C ILE A 17 13.92 4.43 6.84
N ARG A 18 14.91 4.20 5.97
CA ARG A 18 16.19 3.57 6.37
C ARG A 18 16.95 4.37 7.44
N ARG A 19 16.92 5.70 7.37
CA ARG A 19 17.66 6.57 8.31
C ARG A 19 16.98 6.68 9.67
N THR A 20 15.65 6.52 9.71
CA THR A 20 14.87 6.68 10.94
C THR A 20 14.64 5.37 11.69
N ALA A 21 15.00 4.22 11.11
CA ALA A 21 14.85 2.92 11.75
C ALA A 21 15.51 2.90 13.14
N PRO A 22 14.86 2.32 14.18
CA PRO A 22 13.58 1.61 14.14
C PRO A 22 12.33 2.50 14.28
N ASN A 23 12.50 3.83 14.32
CA ASN A 23 11.42 4.81 14.50
C ASN A 23 10.74 5.22 13.17
N ASP A 24 10.76 4.38 12.14
CA ASP A 24 10.21 4.67 10.81
C ASP A 24 8.68 4.55 10.72
N HIS A 25 8.01 4.15 11.80
CA HIS A 25 6.55 3.98 11.85
C HIS A 25 5.75 5.25 11.48
N TYR A 26 6.35 6.44 11.57
CA TYR A 26 5.72 7.71 11.16
C TYR A 26 5.38 7.78 9.65
N PHE A 27 5.99 6.92 8.82
CA PHE A 27 5.67 6.83 7.40
C PHE A 27 4.40 6.01 7.11
N ASN A 28 3.81 5.36 8.13
CA ASN A 28 2.53 4.68 7.99
C ASN A 28 1.37 5.69 8.10
N ILE A 29 0.51 5.74 7.07
CA ILE A 29 -0.69 6.57 7.08
C ILE A 29 -1.91 5.68 7.38
N GLY A 30 -2.32 5.68 8.65
CA GLY A 30 -3.55 5.01 9.12
C GLY A 30 -4.74 5.97 9.23
N ARG A 31 -5.94 5.50 8.88
CA ARG A 31 -7.22 6.22 9.10
C ARG A 31 -8.34 5.24 9.45
N VAL A 32 -9.19 5.64 10.40
CA VAL A 32 -10.47 4.99 10.68
C VAL A 32 -11.57 5.86 10.08
N LEU A 33 -12.44 5.26 9.26
CA LEU A 33 -13.51 5.97 8.57
C LEU A 33 -14.87 5.46 9.06
N PRO A 34 -15.66 6.27 9.79
CA PRO A 34 -17.02 5.89 10.19
C PRO A 34 -17.95 6.02 8.98
N LEU A 35 -18.12 4.92 8.23
CA LEU A 35 -18.87 4.93 6.97
C LEU A 35 -20.38 5.05 7.18
N ALA A 36 -20.92 4.46 8.25
CA ALA A 36 -22.35 4.48 8.54
C ALA A 36 -22.89 5.91 8.75
N ASP A 37 -22.08 6.80 9.33
CA ASP A 37 -22.45 8.18 9.64
C ASP A 37 -22.43 9.10 8.40
N ARG A 38 -21.99 8.60 7.25
CA ARG A 38 -21.81 9.36 6.01
C ARG A 38 -22.92 9.14 4.98
N GLY A 39 -24.08 8.65 5.43
CA GLY A 39 -25.27 8.51 4.61
C GLY A 39 -25.89 7.13 4.75
N ARG A 40 -25.48 6.19 3.90
CA ARG A 40 -26.03 4.82 3.90
C ARG A 40 -25.11 3.86 4.66
N PRO A 41 -25.68 2.90 5.42
CA PRO A 41 -24.91 1.78 5.95
C PRO A 41 -24.17 1.07 4.81
N VAL A 42 -22.90 0.72 5.06
CA VAL A 42 -22.08 -0.07 4.14
C VAL A 42 -21.95 -1.46 4.71
N THR A 43 -22.37 -2.46 3.94
CA THR A 43 -22.18 -3.86 4.31
C THR A 43 -20.72 -4.28 4.09
N VAL A 44 -20.27 -5.32 4.82
CA VAL A 44 -18.91 -5.87 4.63
C VAL A 44 -18.63 -6.26 3.16
N PRO A 45 -19.54 -6.96 2.44
CA PRO A 45 -19.31 -7.27 1.02
C PRO A 45 -19.16 -6.03 0.12
N GLU A 46 -19.94 -4.97 0.37
CA GLU A 46 -19.80 -3.71 -0.38
C GLU A 46 -18.45 -3.04 -0.12
N ALA A 47 -18.00 -3.01 1.14
CA ALA A 47 -16.69 -2.46 1.50
C ALA A 47 -15.55 -3.25 0.85
N LEU A 48 -15.61 -4.59 0.87
CA LEU A 48 -14.61 -5.44 0.23
C LEU A 48 -14.58 -5.25 -1.30
N LYS A 49 -15.74 -5.10 -1.95
CA LYS A 49 -15.82 -4.80 -3.38
C LYS A 49 -15.21 -3.44 -3.72
N ALA A 50 -15.50 -2.42 -2.92
CA ALA A 50 -14.90 -1.09 -3.10
C ALA A 50 -13.38 -1.11 -2.93
N LEU A 51 -12.88 -1.85 -1.92
CA LEU A 51 -11.45 -2.03 -1.70
C LEU A 51 -10.78 -2.75 -2.89
N ALA A 52 -11.40 -3.81 -3.42
CA ALA A 52 -10.91 -4.51 -4.61
C ALA A 52 -10.80 -3.56 -5.81
N HIS A 53 -11.82 -2.74 -6.07
CA HIS A 53 -11.78 -1.77 -7.17
C HIS A 53 -10.69 -0.70 -6.99
N LEU A 54 -10.43 -0.24 -5.76
CA LEU A 54 -9.33 0.68 -5.48
C LEU A 54 -7.98 0.03 -5.79
N MET A 55 -7.77 -1.21 -5.34
CA MET A 55 -6.55 -1.97 -5.62
C MET A 55 -6.35 -2.19 -7.12
N GLU A 56 -7.40 -2.58 -7.85
CA GLU A 56 -7.35 -2.78 -9.31
C GLU A 56 -7.02 -1.47 -10.05
N ARG A 57 -7.70 -0.38 -9.70
CA ARG A 57 -7.54 0.92 -10.35
C ARG A 57 -6.15 1.53 -10.14
N HIS A 58 -5.56 1.36 -8.97
CA HIS A 58 -4.33 2.06 -8.59
C HIS A 58 -3.13 1.11 -8.58
N GLU A 59 -2.29 1.21 -9.62
CA GLU A 59 -1.06 0.42 -9.74
C GLU A 59 -0.11 0.61 -8.55
N SER A 60 -0.09 1.80 -7.93
CA SER A 60 0.71 2.07 -6.74
C SER A 60 0.37 1.17 -5.56
N LEU A 61 -0.89 0.76 -5.41
CA LEU A 61 -1.33 -0.16 -4.36
C LEU A 61 -0.96 -1.63 -4.65
N ARG A 62 -0.62 -1.95 -5.89
CA ARG A 62 -0.17 -3.28 -6.34
C ARG A 62 1.32 -3.33 -6.67
N THR A 63 2.08 -2.31 -6.26
CA THR A 63 3.52 -2.25 -6.46
C THR A 63 4.25 -2.69 -5.20
N ARG A 64 5.12 -3.69 -5.33
CA ARG A 64 6.03 -4.14 -4.26
C ARG A 64 7.42 -3.57 -4.45
N LEU A 65 8.14 -3.34 -3.36
CA LEU A 65 9.57 -3.07 -3.39
C LEU A 65 10.35 -4.38 -3.40
N LEU A 66 11.17 -4.59 -4.41
CA LEU A 66 12.16 -5.65 -4.45
C LEU A 66 13.44 -5.10 -3.86
N LEU A 67 13.80 -5.57 -2.67
CA LEU A 67 15.05 -5.19 -2.03
C LEU A 67 16.19 -5.93 -2.74
N GLY A 68 17.18 -5.17 -3.21
CA GLY A 68 18.41 -5.75 -3.76
C GLY A 68 19.27 -6.40 -2.66
N PRO A 69 20.50 -6.86 -3.02
CA PRO A 69 21.52 -7.22 -2.04
C PRO A 69 21.69 -6.10 -0.98
N GLN A 70 22.28 -6.41 0.18
CA GLN A 70 22.69 -5.36 1.13
C GLN A 70 23.50 -4.32 0.34
N ASP A 71 22.99 -3.07 0.32
CA ASP A 71 23.51 -1.90 -0.42
C ASP A 71 22.99 -1.65 -1.85
N GLY A 72 22.17 -2.52 -2.42
CA GLY A 72 21.49 -2.27 -3.69
C GLY A 72 20.28 -1.33 -3.56
N GLU A 73 20.11 -0.42 -4.53
CA GLU A 73 18.88 0.36 -4.65
C GLU A 73 17.68 -0.58 -4.91
N PRO A 74 16.58 -0.46 -4.16
CA PRO A 74 15.40 -1.26 -4.40
C PRO A 74 14.77 -0.92 -5.76
N ALA A 75 14.02 -1.87 -6.30
CA ALA A 75 13.26 -1.70 -7.53
C ALA A 75 11.76 -1.85 -7.27
N GLN A 76 10.95 -1.29 -8.16
CA GLN A 76 9.51 -1.51 -8.20
C GLN A 76 9.20 -2.83 -8.91
N SER A 77 8.20 -3.54 -8.41
CA SER A 77 7.60 -4.69 -9.07
C SER A 77 6.08 -4.57 -9.02
N LEU A 78 5.48 -4.22 -10.15
CA LEU A 78 4.03 -4.10 -10.34
C LEU A 78 3.43 -5.47 -10.71
N THR A 79 2.44 -5.92 -9.93
CA THR A 79 1.67 -7.14 -10.22
C THR A 79 0.31 -6.78 -10.82
N ASP A 80 -0.17 -7.53 -11.81
CA ASP A 80 -1.46 -7.24 -12.48
C ASP A 80 -2.67 -7.49 -11.60
N ALA A 81 -2.60 -8.50 -10.75
CA ALA A 81 -3.61 -8.85 -9.78
C ALA A 81 -2.93 -9.34 -8.50
N GLY A 82 -3.73 -9.55 -7.45
CA GLY A 82 -3.26 -10.08 -6.19
C GLY A 82 -4.40 -10.30 -5.21
N THR A 83 -4.04 -10.74 -4.01
CA THR A 83 -4.96 -10.91 -2.89
C THR A 83 -4.55 -10.00 -1.75
N LEU A 84 -5.55 -9.52 -1.01
CA LEU A 84 -5.37 -8.73 0.20
C LEU A 84 -6.10 -9.43 1.34
N THR A 85 -5.36 -9.81 2.38
CA THR A 85 -5.96 -10.35 3.60
C THR A 85 -6.64 -9.22 4.35
N VAL A 86 -7.92 -9.39 4.68
CA VAL A 86 -8.72 -8.43 5.44
C VAL A 86 -9.20 -9.09 6.73
N THR A 87 -8.95 -8.45 7.86
CA THR A 87 -9.47 -8.87 9.16
C THR A 87 -10.83 -8.24 9.39
N ILE A 88 -11.83 -9.06 9.74
CA ILE A 88 -13.16 -8.60 10.13
C ILE A 88 -13.29 -8.81 11.64
N THR A 89 -13.44 -7.72 12.37
CA THR A 89 -13.69 -7.74 13.82
C THR A 89 -15.18 -7.52 14.09
N ARG A 90 -15.71 -8.20 15.11
CA ARG A 90 -17.07 -7.98 15.61
C ARG A 90 -17.13 -6.79 16.56
#